data_AF-A0ABD3X470-F1
#
_entry.id   AF-A0ABD3X470-F1
#
_cell.length_a   1.000
_cell.length_b   1.000
_cell.length_c   1.000
_cell.angle_alpha   90.00
_cell.angle_beta   90.00
_cell.angle_gamma   90.00
#
_symmetry.space_group_name_H-M   'P 1'
#
loop_
_entity.id
_entity.type
_entity.pdbx_description
1 polymer ?
#
loop_
_entity_poly.entity_id
_entity_poly.type
_entity_poly.pdbx_seq_one_letter_code
_entity_poly.pdbx_strand_id
1 'polypeptide(L)'
;MNYSFRKQIKTIRISGNIPEIIKRLAKHLSPESADIEYNPCNQKRKLSMSIPESENNDGQLKSDTFQFRHQGVWVAVYYDDQYYIGQVLEVHQPDLALVQFLCQIKTKTDFFKWPASDDIAEVKSCFVFDWDFIVQPVSSDGRSWKVDNVDNIDQKYRRIRS
;
A
#
# COMPACT_ATOMS: atom_id res chain seq x y z
N MET A 1 15.89 -1.88 38.79
CA MET A 1 16.71 -0.78 38.22
C MET A 1 16.28 -0.60 36.77
N ASN A 2 15.55 0.46 36.44
CA ASN A 2 14.98 0.69 35.11
C ASN A 2 15.87 1.66 34.33
N TYR A 3 16.48 1.21 33.24
CA TYR A 3 17.18 2.10 32.29
C TYR A 3 16.20 2.54 31.19
N SER A 4 15.80 3.81 31.25
CA SER A 4 15.00 4.49 30.23
C SER A 4 15.92 5.07 29.15
N PHE A 5 16.03 4.41 27.99
CA PHE A 5 16.67 4.98 26.80
C PHE A 5 15.67 5.87 26.04
N ARG A 6 15.71 7.18 26.26
CA ARG A 6 15.06 8.16 25.37
C ARG A 6 16.03 8.52 24.25
N LYS A 7 15.84 7.93 23.05
CA LYS A 7 16.48 8.45 21.83
C LYS A 7 15.85 9.82 21.50
N GLN A 8 16.64 10.88 21.63
CA GLN A 8 16.26 12.20 21.15
C GLN A 8 16.33 12.21 19.62
N ILE A 9 15.18 12.32 18.96
CA ILE A 9 15.12 12.57 17.52
C ILE A 9 15.47 14.05 17.31
N LYS A 10 16.69 14.32 16.85
CA LYS A 10 17.11 15.67 16.45
C LYS A 10 16.36 16.05 15.18
N THR A 11 15.42 16.99 15.30
CA THR A 11 14.72 17.56 14.16
C THR A 11 15.70 18.41 13.34
N ILE A 12 16.02 17.97 12.12
CA ILE A 12 16.86 18.74 11.20
C ILE A 12 15.98 19.82 10.59
N ARG A 13 16.18 21.08 10.99
CA ARG A 13 15.56 22.22 10.34
C ARG A 13 16.41 22.60 9.13
N ILE A 14 15.89 22.37 7.94
CA ILE A 14 16.53 22.76 6.69
C ILE A 14 15.97 24.13 6.30
N SER A 15 16.71 25.19 6.59
CA SER A 15 16.43 26.55 6.09
C SER A 15 17.58 26.97 5.17
N GLY A 16 17.30 27.20 3.90
CA GLY A 16 18.30 27.58 2.91
C GLY A 16 17.75 27.51 1.49
N ASN A 17 18.50 28.07 0.54
CA ASN A 17 18.11 28.08 -0.87
C ASN A 17 18.14 26.63 -1.42
N ILE A 18 17.03 26.20 -2.03
CA ILE A 18 16.81 24.82 -2.51
C ILE A 18 17.99 24.25 -3.32
N PRO A 19 18.66 25.00 -4.22
CA PRO A 19 19.79 24.47 -5.00
C PRO A 19 20.97 24.05 -4.14
N GLU A 20 21.21 24.74 -3.02
CA GLU A 20 22.34 24.47 -2.14
C GLU A 20 22.09 23.22 -1.28
N ILE A 21 20.83 23.01 -0.88
CA ILE A 21 20.39 21.82 -0.14
C ILE A 21 20.54 20.57 -1.02
N ILE A 22 20.12 20.65 -2.28
CA ILE A 22 20.28 19.55 -3.25
C ILE A 22 21.76 19.20 -3.42
N LYS A 23 22.65 20.20 -3.54
CA LYS A 23 24.10 19.98 -3.68
C LYS A 23 24.71 19.31 -2.45
N ARG A 24 24.26 19.66 -1.24
CA ARG A 24 24.73 19.01 0.00
C ARG A 24 24.22 17.58 0.14
N LEU A 25 22.96 17.31 -0.23
CA LEU A 25 22.39 15.96 -0.19
C LEU A 25 23.05 15.04 -1.22
N ALA A 26 23.31 15.53 -2.43
CA ALA A 26 23.99 14.75 -3.48
C ALA A 26 25.39 14.27 -3.03
N LYS A 27 26.10 15.08 -2.24
CA LYS A 27 27.42 14.72 -1.69
C LYS A 27 27.37 13.58 -0.67
N HIS A 28 26.24 13.42 0.02
CA HIS A 28 26.06 12.37 1.04
C HIS A 28 25.39 11.10 0.50
N LEU A 29 24.81 11.16 -0.70
CA LEU A 29 24.11 10.05 -1.35
C LEU A 29 24.96 9.37 -2.44
N SER A 30 26.23 9.73 -2.58
CA SER A 30 27.13 9.09 -3.54
C SER A 30 28.02 8.08 -2.81
N PRO A 31 27.64 6.79 -2.76
CA PRO A 31 28.57 5.73 -2.41
C PRO A 31 29.61 5.62 -3.52
N GLU A 32 30.86 5.53 -3.10
CA GLU A 32 31.99 5.08 -3.90
C GLU A 32 31.63 3.81 -4.69
N SER A 33 31.96 3.86 -5.99
CA SER A 33 32.28 2.74 -6.89
C SER A 33 31.28 1.60 -7.11
N ALA A 34 30.60 1.67 -8.27
CA ALA A 34 30.60 0.56 -9.24
C ALA A 34 30.32 1.12 -10.64
N ASP A 35 31.31 0.96 -11.53
CA ASP A 35 31.24 1.27 -12.95
C ASP A 35 30.09 0.48 -13.61
N ILE A 36 29.08 1.18 -14.13
CA ILE A 36 28.20 0.61 -15.17
C ILE A 36 28.05 1.65 -16.28
N GLU A 37 28.71 1.30 -17.37
CA GLU A 37 28.77 1.94 -18.68
C GLU A 37 27.36 2.17 -19.25
N TYR A 38 27.00 3.44 -19.45
CA TYR A 38 25.73 3.84 -20.04
C TYR A 38 25.84 3.78 -21.57
N ASN A 39 25.14 2.85 -22.21
CA ASN A 39 25.11 2.73 -23.68
C ASN A 39 23.66 2.97 -24.17
N PRO A 40 23.38 4.04 -24.93
CA PRO A 40 22.05 4.32 -25.44
C PRO A 40 21.89 3.71 -26.83
N CYS A 41 20.99 2.74 -27.02
CA CYS A 41 20.63 2.33 -28.38
C CYS A 41 19.13 1.99 -28.51
N ASN A 42 18.45 2.86 -29.24
CA ASN A 42 17.13 2.64 -29.81
C ASN A 42 17.15 1.44 -30.76
N GLN A 43 16.24 0.48 -30.62
CA GLN A 43 15.75 -0.27 -31.78
C GLN A 43 14.40 -0.97 -31.52
N LYS A 44 13.39 -0.54 -32.29
CA LYS A 44 12.15 -1.27 -32.58
C LYS A 44 12.48 -2.67 -33.11
N ARG A 45 11.85 -3.73 -32.58
CA ARG A 45 11.55 -4.94 -33.37
C ARG A 45 10.18 -5.52 -33.00
N LYS A 46 9.35 -5.62 -34.05
CA LYS A 46 8.17 -6.49 -34.18
C LYS A 46 8.64 -7.94 -34.44
N LEU A 47 7.66 -8.87 -34.33
CA LEU A 47 7.60 -10.27 -34.79
C LEU A 47 7.92 -11.31 -33.70
N SER A 48 7.28 -12.47 -33.60
CA SER A 48 5.98 -13.05 -34.00
C SER A 48 6.09 -14.58 -33.72
N MET A 49 4.94 -15.26 -33.61
CA MET A 49 4.75 -16.74 -33.68
C MET A 49 5.17 -17.56 -32.45
N SER A 50 4.58 -18.70 -32.08
CA SER A 50 3.32 -19.42 -32.36
C SER A 50 3.36 -20.71 -31.52
N ILE A 51 2.34 -20.96 -30.68
CA ILE A 51 1.67 -22.22 -30.24
C ILE A 51 2.50 -23.49 -29.85
N PRO A 52 2.03 -24.35 -28.90
CA PRO A 52 0.99 -25.32 -29.23
C PRO A 52 -0.20 -25.35 -28.26
N GLU A 53 -1.33 -25.73 -28.86
CA GLU A 53 -2.63 -25.99 -28.24
C GLU A 53 -2.51 -27.11 -27.21
N SER A 54 -3.21 -26.92 -26.09
CA SER A 54 -3.73 -28.02 -25.31
C SER A 54 -5.08 -27.57 -24.80
N GLU A 55 -6.10 -28.00 -25.53
CA GLU A 55 -7.49 -27.97 -25.08
C GLU A 55 -7.60 -28.81 -23.80
N ASN A 56 -7.94 -28.16 -22.70
CA ASN A 56 -8.76 -28.77 -21.67
C ASN A 56 -9.79 -27.73 -21.24
N ASN A 57 -11.03 -28.04 -21.59
CA ASN A 57 -12.24 -27.47 -21.06
C ASN A 57 -12.24 -27.60 -19.53
N ASP A 58 -12.19 -26.49 -18.83
CA ASP A 58 -13.15 -26.26 -17.74
C ASP A 58 -13.29 -24.75 -17.52
N GLY A 59 -14.53 -24.30 -17.37
CA GLY A 59 -14.89 -22.91 -17.18
C GLY A 59 -14.39 -22.37 -15.84
N GLN A 60 -13.09 -22.09 -15.75
CA GLN A 60 -12.51 -21.43 -14.61
C GLN A 60 -12.71 -19.92 -14.80
N LEU A 61 -13.80 -19.40 -14.21
CA LEU A 61 -13.85 -18.00 -13.79
C LEU A 61 -12.57 -17.74 -13.01
N LYS A 62 -11.58 -17.12 -13.65
CA LYS A 62 -10.44 -16.53 -12.96
C LYS A 62 -11.03 -15.42 -12.11
N SER A 63 -11.42 -15.77 -10.88
CA SER A 63 -11.56 -14.81 -9.81
C SER A 63 -10.24 -14.05 -9.76
N ASP A 64 -10.27 -12.79 -10.17
CA ASP A 64 -9.14 -11.87 -10.10
C ASP A 64 -8.70 -11.83 -8.63
N THR A 65 -7.77 -12.71 -8.30
CA THR A 65 -7.28 -12.84 -6.95
C THR A 65 -6.36 -11.65 -6.74
N PHE A 66 -6.71 -10.81 -5.77
CA PHE A 66 -5.91 -9.65 -5.44
C PHE A 66 -4.45 -10.06 -5.17
N GLN A 67 -3.52 -9.18 -5.54
CA GLN A 67 -2.10 -9.36 -5.27
C GLN A 67 -1.52 -8.05 -4.74
N PHE A 68 -0.77 -8.15 -3.64
CA PHE A 68 0.01 -7.04 -3.13
C PHE A 68 1.19 -6.77 -4.05
N ARG A 69 1.19 -5.60 -4.70
CA ARG A 69 2.27 -5.18 -5.61
C ARG A 69 3.09 -4.01 -5.10
N HIS A 70 2.46 -3.12 -4.34
CA HIS A 70 3.04 -1.86 -3.92
C HIS A 70 2.62 -1.51 -2.49
N GLN A 71 3.51 -0.81 -1.78
CA GLN A 71 3.20 -0.18 -0.50
C GLN A 71 2.29 1.04 -0.71
N GLY A 72 1.58 1.44 0.34
CA GLY A 72 0.69 2.59 0.34
C GLY A 72 -0.69 2.35 -0.28
N VAL A 73 -0.94 1.16 -0.84
CA VAL A 73 -2.24 0.75 -1.39
C VAL A 73 -3.26 0.59 -0.27
N TRP A 74 -4.49 1.02 -0.53
CA TRP A 74 -5.62 0.85 0.39
C TRP A 74 -6.38 -0.42 0.06
N VAL A 75 -6.75 -1.17 1.10
CA VAL A 75 -7.43 -2.45 0.98
C VAL A 75 -8.56 -2.55 2.00
N ALA A 76 -9.65 -3.22 1.60
CA ALA A 76 -10.72 -3.65 2.49
C ALA A 76 -10.58 -5.16 2.72
N VAL A 77 -10.45 -5.53 3.99
CA VAL A 77 -10.09 -6.88 4.44
C VAL A 77 -11.23 -7.45 5.27
N TYR A 78 -11.58 -8.72 5.03
CA TYR A 78 -12.59 -9.46 5.78
C TYR A 78 -11.96 -10.34 6.87
N TYR A 79 -12.30 -10.08 8.13
CA TYR A 79 -11.87 -10.87 9.30
C TYR A 79 -12.93 -10.83 10.40
N ASP A 80 -13.08 -11.94 11.16
CA ASP A 80 -13.96 -12.04 12.32
C ASP A 80 -15.40 -11.56 12.08
N ASP A 81 -15.98 -11.98 10.96
CA ASP A 81 -17.32 -11.59 10.49
C ASP A 81 -17.52 -10.07 10.35
N GLN A 82 -16.44 -9.32 10.20
CA GLN A 82 -16.42 -7.87 9.99
C GLN A 82 -15.44 -7.52 8.86
N TYR A 83 -15.48 -6.27 8.40
CA TYR A 83 -14.46 -5.78 7.49
C TYR A 83 -13.73 -4.57 8.07
N TYR A 84 -12.48 -4.44 7.67
CA TYR A 84 -11.58 -3.37 8.08
C TYR A 84 -10.96 -2.74 6.85
N ILE A 85 -10.74 -1.43 6.91
CA ILE A 85 -10.02 -0.70 5.87
C ILE A 85 -8.62 -0.43 6.39
N GLY A 86 -7.62 -0.73 5.59
CA GLY A 86 -6.22 -0.55 5.97
C GLY A 86 -5.33 -0.14 4.82
N GLN A 87 -4.15 0.36 5.17
CA GLN A 87 -3.09 0.73 4.24
C GLN A 87 -1.97 -0.32 4.30
N VAL A 88 -1.52 -0.76 3.13
CA VAL A 88 -0.37 -1.66 2.99
C VAL A 88 0.90 -0.90 3.39
N LEU A 89 1.56 -1.35 4.46
CA LEU A 89 2.84 -0.80 4.91
C LEU A 89 4.02 -1.48 4.21
N GLU A 90 4.01 -2.80 4.17
CA GLU A 90 5.11 -3.60 3.62
C GLU A 90 4.55 -4.80 2.85
N VAL A 91 5.16 -5.12 1.70
CA VAL A 91 4.80 -6.30 0.91
C VAL A 91 5.89 -7.34 1.10
N HIS A 92 5.55 -8.45 1.76
CA HIS A 92 6.49 -9.57 1.94
C HIS A 92 6.44 -10.50 0.72
N GLN A 93 5.24 -10.82 0.23
CA GLN A 93 4.98 -11.66 -0.93
C GLN A 93 3.74 -11.15 -1.69
N PRO A 94 3.51 -11.54 -2.95
CA PRO A 94 2.31 -11.12 -3.70
C PRO A 94 0.99 -11.48 -3.01
N ASP A 95 0.99 -12.50 -2.15
CA ASP A 95 -0.15 -13.00 -1.40
C ASP A 95 -0.11 -12.64 0.10
N LEU A 96 0.94 -11.96 0.58
CA LEU A 96 1.12 -11.63 2.00
C LEU A 96 1.76 -10.26 2.20
N ALA A 97 1.08 -9.38 2.94
CA ALA A 97 1.57 -8.05 3.25
C ALA A 97 1.22 -7.61 4.67
N LEU A 98 2.01 -6.69 5.22
CA LEU A 98 1.75 -6.03 6.49
C LEU A 98 0.82 -4.84 6.25
N VAL A 99 -0.33 -4.81 6.93
CA VAL A 99 -1.37 -3.80 6.75
C VAL A 99 -1.65 -3.10 8.07
N GLN A 100 -1.73 -1.77 8.04
CA GLN A 100 -2.17 -0.95 9.18
C GLN A 100 -3.64 -0.59 9.02
N PHE A 101 -4.46 -0.89 10.02
CA PHE A 101 -5.91 -0.70 9.97
C PHE A 101 -6.36 0.64 10.53
N LEU A 102 -7.43 1.16 9.93
CA LEU A 102 -8.16 2.32 10.39
C LEU A 102 -9.34 1.90 11.28
N CYS A 103 -9.67 2.78 12.24
CA CYS A 103 -10.90 2.69 13.02
C CYS A 103 -11.96 3.63 12.46
N GLN A 104 -13.16 3.12 12.20
CA GLN A 104 -14.32 3.94 11.81
C GLN A 104 -14.72 4.88 12.95
N ILE A 105 -15.08 6.12 12.61
CA ILE A 105 -15.59 7.09 13.56
C ILE A 105 -17.09 6.83 13.76
N LYS A 106 -17.50 6.47 14.98
CA LYS A 106 -18.89 6.07 15.31
C LYS A 106 -19.99 7.05 14.84
N THR A 107 -19.67 8.33 14.70
CA THR A 107 -20.64 9.37 14.31
C THR A 107 -20.75 9.56 12.79
N LYS A 108 -19.81 9.05 11.99
CA LYS A 108 -19.79 9.24 10.53
C LYS A 108 -19.23 7.99 9.84
N THR A 109 -20.07 7.34 9.03
CA THR A 109 -19.77 6.04 8.42
C THR A 109 -18.64 6.10 7.38
N ASP A 110 -18.47 7.26 6.73
CA ASP A 110 -17.46 7.51 5.71
C ASP A 110 -16.13 8.04 6.27
N PHE A 111 -16.04 8.28 7.59
CA PHE A 111 -14.83 8.80 8.23
C PHE A 111 -14.17 7.77 9.11
N PHE A 112 -12.84 7.78 9.03
CA PHE A 112 -11.95 6.84 9.67
C PHE A 112 -10.80 7.61 10.31
N LYS A 113 -10.14 6.98 11.28
CA LYS A 113 -8.95 7.52 11.92
C LYS A 113 -7.96 6.43 12.28
N TRP A 114 -6.69 6.80 12.41
CA TRP A 114 -5.73 5.90 13.01
C TRP A 114 -6.11 5.59 14.47
N PRO A 115 -6.01 4.33 14.90
CA PRO A 115 -6.19 3.97 16.30
C PRO A 115 -5.12 4.62 17.19
N ALA A 116 -5.39 4.68 18.50
CA ALA A 116 -4.43 5.25 19.46
C ALA A 116 -3.19 4.37 19.66
N SER A 117 -3.33 3.07 19.41
CA SER A 117 -2.26 2.09 19.37
C SER A 117 -2.18 1.56 17.95
N ASP A 118 -0.97 1.27 17.47
CA ASP A 118 -0.79 0.72 16.14
C ASP A 118 -1.56 -0.60 16.01
N ASP A 119 -2.52 -0.61 15.09
CA ASP A 119 -3.30 -1.79 14.71
C ASP A 119 -2.76 -2.28 13.38
N ILE A 120 -1.79 -3.19 13.46
CA ILE A 120 -1.03 -3.69 12.32
C ILE A 120 -1.11 -5.22 12.35
N ALA A 121 -1.42 -5.83 11.21
CA ALA A 121 -1.39 -7.28 11.07
C ALA A 121 -0.87 -7.71 9.70
N GLU A 122 -0.39 -8.96 9.63
CA GLU A 122 -0.11 -9.63 8.37
C GLU A 122 -1.42 -10.11 7.74
N VAL A 123 -1.65 -9.72 6.48
CA VAL A 123 -2.87 -10.00 5.74
C VAL A 123 -2.54 -10.81 4.50
N LYS A 124 -3.26 -11.92 4.31
CA LYS A 124 -3.21 -12.69 3.07
C LYS A 124 -4.14 -12.08 2.03
N SER A 125 -3.77 -12.16 0.76
CA SER A 125 -4.54 -11.55 -0.33
C SER A 125 -5.93 -12.17 -0.50
N CYS A 126 -6.13 -13.43 -0.06
CA CYS A 126 -7.43 -14.08 -0.05
C CYS A 126 -8.46 -13.45 0.90
N PHE A 127 -8.04 -12.64 1.87
CA PHE A 127 -8.94 -11.89 2.75
C PHE A 127 -9.28 -10.49 2.22
N VAL A 128 -8.59 -10.04 1.17
CA VAL A 128 -8.87 -8.75 0.52
C VAL A 128 -10.02 -8.93 -0.47
N PHE A 129 -11.11 -8.19 -0.25
CA PHE A 129 -12.29 -8.27 -1.13
C PHE A 129 -12.56 -6.99 -1.92
N ASP A 130 -11.92 -5.88 -1.54
CA ASP A 130 -11.97 -4.65 -2.31
C ASP A 130 -10.67 -3.85 -2.15
N TRP A 131 -10.27 -3.14 -3.18
CA TRP A 131 -9.02 -2.35 -3.23
C TRP A 131 -9.09 -1.17 -4.21
N ASP A 132 -10.23 -0.99 -4.89
CA ASP A 132 -10.43 0.07 -5.88
C ASP A 132 -11.36 1.15 -5.30
N PHE A 133 -10.84 1.90 -4.34
CA PHE A 133 -11.52 3.03 -3.72
C PHE A 133 -10.52 4.11 -3.30
N ILE A 134 -11.04 5.32 -3.16
CA ILE A 134 -10.24 6.51 -2.85
C ILE A 134 -10.31 6.77 -1.34
N VAL A 135 -9.15 7.01 -0.74
CA VAL A 135 -9.03 7.44 0.65
C VAL A 135 -8.34 8.80 0.69
N GLN A 136 -9.02 9.79 1.26
CA GLN A 136 -8.56 11.19 1.29
C GLN A 136 -8.26 11.64 2.72
N PRO A 137 -7.16 12.35 2.98
CA PRO A 137 -6.92 12.94 4.28
C PRO A 137 -7.91 14.08 4.53
N VAL A 138 -8.58 14.06 5.68
CA VAL A 138 -9.59 15.06 6.08
C VAL A 138 -8.98 16.18 6.90
N SER A 139 -7.92 15.85 7.64
CA SER A 139 -7.30 16.73 8.61
C SER A 139 -5.82 16.95 8.29
N SER A 140 -5.34 18.15 8.56
CA SER A 140 -3.93 18.53 8.40
C SER A 140 -3.00 17.79 9.36
N ASP A 141 -3.53 17.17 10.41
CA ASP A 141 -2.78 16.33 11.35
C ASP A 141 -2.45 14.93 10.81
N GLY A 142 -3.01 14.55 9.65
CA GLY A 142 -2.80 13.24 9.02
C GLY A 142 -3.43 12.07 9.78
N ARG A 143 -4.33 12.32 10.74
CA ARG A 143 -4.93 11.28 11.58
C ARG A 143 -6.30 10.82 11.13
N SER A 144 -7.00 11.65 10.36
CA SER A 144 -8.37 11.39 9.94
C SER A 144 -8.46 11.28 8.42
N TRP A 145 -9.20 10.28 7.97
CA TRP A 145 -9.34 9.90 6.58
C TRP A 145 -10.81 9.77 6.22
N LYS A 146 -11.16 10.11 4.99
CA LYS A 146 -12.48 9.88 4.41
C LYS A 146 -12.33 8.83 3.32
N VAL A 147 -13.18 7.82 3.36
CA VAL A 147 -13.26 6.79 2.34
C VAL A 147 -14.43 7.12 1.43
N ASP A 148 -14.19 7.20 0.13
CA ASP A 148 -15.26 7.42 -0.84
C ASP A 148 -16.01 6.11 -1.11
N ASN A 149 -17.32 6.22 -1.35
CA ASN A 149 -18.20 5.10 -1.73
C ASN A 149 -18.23 3.94 -0.71
N VAL A 150 -18.21 4.22 0.60
CA VAL A 150 -18.34 3.17 1.65
C VAL A 150 -19.59 2.30 1.45
N ASP A 151 -20.69 2.86 0.97
CA ASP A 151 -21.91 2.08 0.65
C ASP A 151 -21.66 0.96 -0.37
N ASN A 152 -20.74 1.16 -1.32
CA ASN A 152 -20.35 0.14 -2.30
C ASN A 152 -19.52 -0.97 -1.63
N ILE A 153 -18.58 -0.59 -0.76
CA ILE A 153 -17.79 -1.53 0.04
C ILE A 153 -18.71 -2.38 0.91
N ASP A 154 -19.68 -1.75 1.59
CA ASP A 154 -20.71 -2.42 2.39
C ASP A 154 -21.53 -3.41 1.55
N GLN A 155 -21.95 -3.02 0.34
CA GLN A 155 -22.67 -3.91 -0.56
C GLN A 155 -21.83 -5.12 -0.99
N LYS A 156 -20.55 -4.92 -1.33
CA LYS A 156 -19.63 -6.01 -1.66
C LYS A 156 -19.44 -6.95 -0.47
N TYR A 157 -19.21 -6.41 0.72
CA TYR A 157 -19.09 -7.18 1.95
C TYR A 157 -20.34 -8.02 2.24
N ARG A 158 -21.54 -7.44 2.10
CA ARG A 158 -22.80 -8.18 2.29
C ARG A 158 -22.96 -9.37 1.33
N ARG A 159 -22.48 -9.26 0.08
CA ARG A 159 -22.53 -10.36 -0.90
C ARG A 159 -21.60 -11.51 -0.56
N ILE A 160 -20.52 -11.25 0.18
CA ILE A 160 -19.54 -12.27 0.59
C ILE A 160 -20.01 -12.96 1.87
N ARG A 161 -20.71 -12.23 2.75
CA ARG A 161 -21.24 -12.74 4.01
C ARG A 161 -22.53 -13.57 3.84
N SER A 162 -23.34 -13.30 2.81
CA SER A 162 -24.62 -13.96 2.53
C SER A 162 -24.44 -15.38 2.01
#